data_AF-A0A1H5UGW8-F1
#
_entry.id   AF-A0A1H5UGW8-F1
#
_cell.length_a   1.000
_cell.length_b   1.000
_cell.length_c   1.000
_cell.angle_alpha   90.00
_cell.angle_beta   90.00
_cell.angle_gamma   90.00
#
_symmetry.space_group_name_H-M   'P 1'
#
loop_
_entity.id
_entity.type
_entity.pdbx_description
1 polymer ?
#
loop_
_entity_poly.entity_id
_entity_poly.type
_entity_poly.pdbx_seq_one_letter_code
_entity_poly.pdbx_strand_id
1 'polypeptide(L)'
;MRSTGNAIARSPTGETSRRVSGAFLTLADDGYVLVFSASAVSGGSLTGTPLSVLVAVAPGQVGFGGGTGVGVGRFVLVCVACGLLGAAVMDLPMMKQEDGFTPAYVAAALLRRTSPGEVPFREAVVVHHATGAIAGGLYGLAFLLFAAVLPAGAVVGGVEAVPHVAAAAGIAAFVYGFFAHVVLPRAGRRIYEERATAVRGQWLRSAVVFGVVIGVAVPALTSVL
;
A
#
# COMPACT_ATOMS: atom_id res chain seq x y z
N MET A 1 5.63 -40.91 -25.75
CA MET A 1 5.98 -41.54 -24.45
C MET A 1 7.48 -41.38 -24.23
N ARG A 2 7.90 -40.40 -23.43
CA ARG A 2 9.30 -40.25 -22.98
C ARG A 2 9.27 -39.90 -21.49
N SER A 3 9.86 -40.79 -20.70
CA SER A 3 10.03 -40.70 -19.25
C SER A 3 11.18 -39.73 -18.95
N THR A 4 10.96 -38.75 -18.08
CA THR A 4 12.00 -37.91 -17.50
C THR A 4 12.15 -38.25 -16.02
N GLY A 5 13.34 -38.72 -15.67
CA GLY A 5 13.70 -39.18 -14.33
C GLY A 5 13.73 -38.04 -13.31
N ASN A 6 13.22 -38.35 -12.12
CA ASN A 6 13.29 -37.47 -10.95
C ASN A 6 14.62 -37.72 -10.23
N ALA A 7 15.56 -36.76 -10.30
CA ALA A 7 16.79 -36.83 -9.53
C ALA A 7 16.51 -36.44 -8.07
N ILE A 8 16.40 -37.44 -7.20
CA ILE A 8 16.25 -37.27 -5.75
C ILE A 8 17.65 -37.11 -5.14
N ALA A 9 18.10 -35.86 -4.92
CA ALA A 9 19.20 -35.60 -4.00
C ALA A 9 18.64 -35.62 -2.56
N ARG A 10 18.98 -36.65 -1.78
CA ARG A 10 18.67 -36.72 -0.34
C ARG A 10 19.80 -36.01 0.43
N SER A 11 19.46 -34.97 1.19
CA SER A 11 20.32 -34.41 2.24
C SER A 11 20.28 -35.33 3.48
N PRO A 12 21.40 -35.62 4.17
CA PRO A 12 21.41 -36.52 5.33
C PRO A 12 20.99 -35.87 6.66
N THR A 13 20.63 -34.59 6.69
CA THR A 13 20.25 -33.89 7.93
C THR A 13 18.74 -33.62 7.94
N GLY A 14 18.06 -34.10 8.98
CA GLY A 14 16.61 -34.06 9.16
C GLY A 14 16.03 -32.67 9.44
N GLU A 15 16.32 -31.71 8.57
CA GLU A 15 15.74 -30.38 8.58
C GLU A 15 14.75 -30.26 7.42
N THR A 16 13.50 -29.93 7.73
CA THR A 16 12.41 -29.72 6.77
C THR A 16 12.73 -28.52 5.87
N SER A 17 13.51 -28.76 4.81
CA SER A 17 13.81 -27.78 3.77
C SER A 17 12.53 -27.44 3.01
N ARG A 18 12.14 -26.16 3.08
CA ARG A 18 11.03 -25.58 2.31
C ARG A 18 11.43 -25.55 0.83
N ARG A 19 10.92 -26.49 0.04
CA ARG A 19 11.22 -26.57 -1.39
C ARG A 19 10.32 -25.60 -2.17
N VAL A 20 10.90 -24.53 -2.71
CA VAL A 20 10.23 -23.65 -3.68
C VAL A 20 10.65 -24.10 -5.08
N SER A 21 9.73 -24.69 -5.85
CA SER A 21 9.95 -24.95 -7.28
C SER A 21 9.08 -24.00 -8.09
N GLY A 22 9.71 -23.12 -8.87
CA GLY A 22 9.03 -22.30 -9.86
C GLY A 22 8.84 -23.09 -11.15
N ALA A 23 7.61 -23.14 -11.68
CA ALA A 23 7.33 -23.61 -13.02
C ALA A 23 6.81 -22.43 -13.85
N PHE A 24 7.43 -22.19 -15.01
CA PHE A 24 6.95 -21.24 -16.00
C PHE A 24 6.12 -22.00 -17.02
N LEU A 25 4.86 -21.62 -17.22
CA LEU A 25 4.05 -22.09 -18.34
C LEU A 25 3.90 -20.94 -19.35
N THR A 26 4.37 -21.16 -20.57
CA THR A 26 4.15 -20.28 -21.73
C THR A 26 2.83 -20.66 -22.38
N LEU A 27 1.94 -19.68 -22.55
CA LEU A 27 0.78 -19.78 -23.42
C LEU A 27 1.15 -19.22 -24.79
N ALA A 28 0.74 -19.94 -25.85
CA ALA A 28 0.82 -19.43 -27.20
C ALA A 28 -0.12 -18.22 -27.33
N ASP A 29 0.43 -17.16 -27.93
CA ASP A 29 -0.15 -15.87 -28.27
C ASP A 29 -0.35 -14.84 -27.11
N ASP A 30 0.68 -13.99 -26.99
CA ASP A 30 0.74 -12.63 -26.41
C ASP A 30 0.32 -12.39 -24.94
N GLY A 31 1.01 -13.05 -24.00
CA GLY A 31 1.12 -12.52 -22.64
C GLY A 31 1.89 -13.42 -21.66
N TYR A 32 2.92 -12.88 -21.00
CA TYR A 32 3.56 -13.56 -19.88
C TYR A 32 2.72 -13.36 -18.61
N VAL A 33 2.20 -14.45 -18.03
CA VAL A 33 1.58 -14.45 -16.69
C VAL A 33 2.54 -15.12 -15.71
N LEU A 34 3.05 -14.37 -14.73
CA LEU A 34 3.81 -14.91 -13.60
C LEU A 34 2.83 -15.56 -12.60
N VAL A 35 2.77 -16.89 -12.60
CA VAL A 35 2.00 -17.66 -11.60
C VAL A 35 2.97 -18.19 -10.55
N PHE A 36 2.95 -17.63 -9.35
CA PHE A 36 3.66 -18.18 -8.19
C PHE A 36 2.82 -19.33 -7.61
N SER A 37 3.19 -20.57 -7.91
CA SER A 37 2.62 -21.74 -7.23
C SER A 37 3.43 -22.03 -5.97
N ALA A 38 2.88 -21.70 -4.80
CA ALA A 38 3.37 -22.18 -3.52
C ALA A 38 2.53 -23.40 -3.11
N SER A 39 3.12 -24.60 -3.13
CA SER A 39 2.46 -25.78 -2.57
C SER A 39 2.68 -25.78 -1.06
N ALA A 40 1.61 -25.60 -0.28
CA ALA A 40 1.60 -26.11 1.09
C ALA A 40 1.66 -27.65 1.05
N VAL A 41 2.20 -28.26 2.10
CA VAL A 41 2.33 -29.74 2.23
C VAL A 41 0.97 -30.46 2.18
N SER A 42 -0.15 -29.74 2.23
CA SER A 42 -1.51 -30.26 2.01
C SER A 42 -2.07 -29.85 0.64
N GLY A 43 -1.52 -30.41 -0.44
CA GLY A 43 -2.19 -30.84 -1.69
C GLY A 43 -3.31 -30.03 -2.38
N GLY A 44 -3.60 -28.78 -2.04
CA GLY A 44 -4.68 -28.00 -2.63
C GLY A 44 -4.18 -27.04 -3.72
N SER A 45 -4.64 -27.23 -4.97
CA SER A 45 -4.46 -26.24 -6.03
C SER A 45 -5.38 -25.05 -5.79
N LEU A 46 -4.82 -23.86 -5.54
CA LEU A 46 -5.58 -22.62 -5.39
C LEU A 46 -5.82 -21.99 -6.76
N THR A 47 -7.01 -22.18 -7.33
CA THR A 47 -7.48 -21.45 -8.51
C THR A 47 -8.28 -20.22 -8.06
N GLY A 48 -7.77 -19.01 -8.32
CA GLY A 48 -8.44 -17.75 -7.97
C GLY A 48 -7.81 -16.53 -8.65
N THR A 49 -8.51 -15.39 -8.58
CA THR A 49 -7.95 -14.06 -8.92
C THR A 49 -6.73 -13.75 -8.04
N PRO A 50 -5.79 -12.87 -8.46
CA PRO A 50 -4.63 -12.51 -7.62
C PRO A 50 -5.03 -12.02 -6.22
N LEU A 51 -6.22 -11.42 -6.10
CA LEU A 51 -6.82 -11.01 -4.83
C LEU A 51 -7.18 -12.20 -3.93
N SER A 52 -7.70 -13.29 -4.49
CA SER A 52 -8.10 -14.50 -3.74
C SER A 52 -6.90 -15.38 -3.37
N VAL A 53 -5.82 -15.33 -4.16
CA VAL A 53 -4.53 -15.94 -3.79
C VAL A 53 -3.90 -15.19 -2.61
N LEU A 54 -4.00 -13.85 -2.57
CA LEU A 54 -3.51 -13.04 -1.46
C LEU A 54 -4.23 -13.37 -0.13
N VAL A 55 -5.55 -13.58 -0.22
CA VAL A 55 -6.39 -14.00 0.92
C VAL A 55 -6.03 -15.41 1.42
N ALA A 56 -5.60 -16.31 0.53
CA ALA A 56 -5.26 -17.69 0.90
C ALA A 56 -3.87 -17.84 1.56
N VAL A 57 -2.96 -16.87 1.36
CA VAL A 57 -1.59 -16.87 1.93
C VAL A 57 -1.52 -16.23 3.31
N ALA A 58 -2.61 -15.62 3.81
CA ALA A 58 -2.69 -15.05 5.15
C ALA A 58 -3.49 -15.95 6.12
N PRO A 59 -3.02 -17.16 6.51
CA PRO A 59 -3.67 -17.87 7.58
C PRO A 59 -3.27 -17.21 8.91
N GLY A 60 -4.25 -16.64 9.62
CA GLY A 60 -4.19 -16.47 11.08
C GLY A 60 -3.64 -15.17 11.67
N GLN A 61 -3.56 -14.06 10.93
CA GLN A 61 -2.90 -12.82 11.42
C GLN A 61 -3.85 -11.62 11.58
N VAL A 62 -5.15 -11.84 11.40
CA VAL A 62 -6.20 -10.84 11.67
C VAL A 62 -7.26 -11.48 12.54
N GLY A 63 -7.31 -11.07 13.81
CA GLY A 63 -8.29 -11.53 14.79
C GLY A 63 -9.69 -10.96 14.54
N PHE A 64 -10.22 -11.08 13.33
CA PHE A 64 -11.60 -10.73 13.05
C PHE A 64 -12.46 -11.99 13.17
N GLY A 65 -13.20 -12.11 14.27
CA GLY A 65 -14.24 -13.12 14.45
C GLY A 65 -15.35 -12.92 13.41
N GLY A 66 -15.25 -13.62 12.30
CA GLY A 66 -16.20 -13.56 11.18
C GLY A 66 -15.52 -13.98 9.87
N GLY A 67 -16.27 -14.62 8.96
CA GLY A 67 -15.73 -15.20 7.73
C GLY A 67 -14.67 -14.31 7.06
N THR A 68 -13.50 -14.88 6.79
CA THR A 68 -12.22 -14.19 6.50
C THR A 68 -12.32 -13.08 5.43
N GLY A 69 -13.20 -13.21 4.43
CA GLY A 69 -13.43 -12.19 3.42
C GLY A 69 -14.14 -10.92 3.92
N VAL A 70 -15.07 -11.04 4.88
CA VAL A 70 -15.79 -9.89 5.47
C VAL A 70 -14.86 -9.10 6.41
N GLY A 71 -13.97 -9.79 7.13
CA GLY A 71 -12.97 -9.16 8.00
C GLY A 71 -11.96 -8.31 7.22
N VAL A 72 -11.43 -8.84 6.11
CA VAL A 72 -10.49 -8.10 5.25
C VAL A 72 -11.16 -6.89 4.60
N GLY A 73 -12.38 -7.04 4.08
CA GLY A 73 -13.13 -5.93 3.48
C GLY A 73 -13.38 -4.79 4.48
N ARG A 74 -13.82 -5.12 5.71
CA ARG A 74 -14.01 -4.14 6.79
C ARG A 74 -12.69 -3.45 7.15
N PHE A 75 -11.60 -4.21 7.29
CA PHE A 75 -10.28 -3.66 7.60
C PHE A 75 -9.81 -2.66 6.54
N VAL A 76 -9.95 -2.98 5.25
CA VAL A 76 -9.58 -2.06 4.17
C VAL A 76 -10.44 -0.80 4.20
N LEU A 77 -11.75 -0.90 4.49
CA LEU A 77 -12.60 0.27 4.66
C LEU A 77 -12.16 1.15 5.84
N VAL A 78 -11.76 0.56 6.96
CA VAL A 78 -11.15 1.30 8.08
C VAL A 78 -9.88 2.01 7.62
N CYS A 79 -9.01 1.33 6.87
CA CYS A 79 -7.80 1.95 6.35
C CYS A 79 -8.09 3.12 5.40
N VAL A 80 -9.09 3.00 4.53
CA VAL A 80 -9.57 4.09 3.65
C VAL A 80 -10.06 5.28 4.48
N ALA A 81 -10.85 5.03 5.53
CA ALA A 81 -11.33 6.06 6.45
C ALA A 81 -10.17 6.74 7.20
N CYS A 82 -9.17 5.97 7.66
CA CYS A 82 -7.96 6.50 8.27
C CYS A 82 -7.13 7.34 7.29
N GLY A 83 -7.07 6.94 6.01
CA GLY A 83 -6.42 7.71 4.95
C GLY A 83 -7.12 9.05 4.69
N LEU A 84 -8.46 9.05 4.67
CA LEU A 84 -9.25 10.27 4.57
C LEU A 84 -9.01 11.19 5.78
N LEU A 85 -9.02 10.63 6.99
CA LEU A 85 -8.71 11.36 8.23
C LEU A 85 -7.28 11.92 8.20
N GLY A 86 -6.32 11.13 7.73
CA GLY A 86 -4.93 11.55 7.56
C GLY A 86 -4.81 12.76 6.64
N ALA A 87 -5.51 12.75 5.50
CA ALA A 87 -5.54 13.90 4.59
C ALA A 87 -6.20 15.13 5.24
N ALA A 88 -7.31 14.96 5.96
CA ALA A 88 -7.97 16.07 6.65
C ALA A 88 -7.09 16.69 7.74
N VAL A 89 -6.39 15.88 8.56
CA VAL A 89 -5.44 16.38 9.57
C VAL A 89 -4.25 17.08 8.91
N MET A 90 -3.81 16.57 7.76
CA MET A 90 -2.71 17.13 6.98
C MET A 90 -3.04 18.52 6.41
N ASP A 91 -4.30 18.91 6.30
CA ASP A 91 -4.67 20.28 5.92
C ASP A 91 -4.14 21.31 6.94
N LEU A 92 -4.00 20.95 8.22
CA LEU A 92 -3.52 21.85 9.27
C LEU A 92 -2.12 22.42 9.00
N PRO A 93 -1.07 21.60 8.76
CA PRO A 93 0.22 22.13 8.34
C PRO A 93 0.18 22.72 6.92
N MET A 94 -0.64 22.20 6.01
CA MET A 94 -0.72 22.72 4.63
C MET A 94 -1.25 24.15 4.57
N MET A 95 -2.25 24.50 5.38
CA MET A 95 -2.79 25.87 5.48
C MET A 95 -1.79 26.87 6.08
N LYS A 96 -0.79 26.39 6.82
CA LYS A 96 0.23 27.24 7.47
C LYS A 96 1.48 27.43 6.61
N GLN A 97 1.54 26.79 5.45
CA GLN A 97 2.70 26.76 4.58
C GLN A 97 2.36 27.45 3.26
N GLU A 98 3.25 28.32 2.78
CA GLU A 98 3.02 29.11 1.55
C GLU A 98 2.66 28.23 0.34
N ASP A 99 3.34 27.10 0.17
CA ASP A 99 3.15 26.15 -0.93
C ASP A 99 2.52 24.83 -0.46
N GLY A 100 1.86 24.81 0.71
CA GLY A 100 1.38 23.58 1.34
C GLY A 100 0.40 22.78 0.48
N PHE A 101 -0.45 23.47 -0.30
CA PHE A 101 -1.43 22.86 -1.21
C PHE A 101 -0.93 22.65 -2.64
N THR A 102 0.31 23.04 -2.97
CA THR A 102 0.87 22.91 -4.33
C THR A 102 0.74 21.49 -4.89
N PRO A 103 1.05 20.41 -4.12
CA PRO A 103 0.85 19.04 -4.59
C PRO A 103 -0.59 18.72 -5.01
N ALA A 104 -1.57 19.22 -4.26
CA ALA A 104 -3.00 19.02 -4.53
C ALA A 104 -3.45 19.75 -5.79
N TYR A 105 -3.02 21.02 -5.95
CA TYR A 105 -3.28 21.79 -7.17
C TYR A 105 -2.69 21.14 -8.42
N VAL A 106 -1.43 20.67 -8.34
CA VAL A 106 -0.78 19.98 -9.47
C VAL A 106 -1.50 18.67 -9.80
N ALA A 107 -1.87 17.87 -8.81
CA ALA A 107 -2.63 16.63 -9.05
C ALA A 107 -3.98 16.91 -9.71
N ALA A 108 -4.74 17.88 -9.21
CA ALA A 108 -6.02 18.27 -9.78
C ALA A 108 -5.87 18.82 -11.21
N ALA A 109 -4.84 19.62 -11.47
CA ALA A 109 -4.53 20.13 -12.80
C ALA A 109 -4.20 19.01 -13.80
N LEU A 110 -3.46 17.99 -13.37
CA LEU A 110 -3.19 16.80 -14.19
C LEU A 110 -4.47 16.03 -14.53
N LEU A 111 -5.40 15.90 -13.58
CA LEU A 111 -6.70 15.26 -13.83
C LEU A 111 -7.56 16.09 -14.79
N ARG A 112 -7.52 17.42 -14.67
CA ARG A 112 -8.30 18.34 -15.51
C ARG A 112 -7.65 18.67 -16.86
N ARG A 113 -6.36 18.36 -17.02
CA ARG A 113 -5.53 18.78 -18.17
C ARG A 113 -5.50 20.30 -18.34
N THR A 114 -5.43 21.03 -17.23
CA THR A 114 -5.33 22.50 -17.19
C THR A 114 -4.04 22.93 -16.49
N SER A 115 -3.78 24.24 -16.39
CA SER A 115 -2.69 24.72 -15.54
C SER A 115 -3.07 24.68 -14.05
N PRO A 116 -2.11 24.52 -13.11
CA PRO A 116 -2.39 24.55 -11.67
C PRO A 116 -3.05 25.84 -11.16
N GLY A 117 -2.79 26.97 -11.81
CA GLY A 117 -3.40 28.27 -11.46
C GLY A 117 -4.87 28.40 -11.83
N GLU A 118 -5.39 27.52 -12.69
CA GLU A 118 -6.80 27.49 -13.12
C GLU A 118 -7.67 26.53 -12.28
N VAL A 119 -7.05 25.78 -11.37
CA VAL A 119 -7.76 24.84 -10.51
C VAL A 119 -8.35 25.59 -9.32
N PRO A 120 -9.68 25.53 -9.08
CA PRO A 120 -10.28 26.10 -7.89
C PRO A 120 -9.87 25.30 -6.64
N PHE A 121 -9.66 26.00 -5.53
CA PHE A 121 -9.23 25.40 -4.26
C PHE A 121 -10.08 24.20 -3.83
N ARG A 122 -11.41 24.27 -4.00
CA ARG A 122 -12.33 23.18 -3.66
C ARG A 122 -11.98 21.88 -4.38
N GLU A 123 -11.63 21.94 -5.66
CA GLU A 123 -11.24 20.76 -6.43
C GLU A 123 -9.90 20.20 -5.96
N ALA A 124 -8.93 21.06 -5.66
CA ALA A 124 -7.65 20.64 -5.09
C ALA A 124 -7.85 19.89 -3.76
N VAL A 125 -8.71 20.42 -2.87
CA VAL A 125 -9.07 19.78 -1.60
C VAL A 125 -9.76 18.43 -1.82
N VAL A 126 -10.70 18.33 -2.76
CA VAL A 126 -11.36 17.06 -3.09
C VAL A 126 -10.36 16.02 -3.59
N VAL A 127 -9.45 16.41 -4.48
CA VAL A 127 -8.41 15.52 -5.01
C VAL A 127 -7.43 15.10 -3.90
N HIS A 128 -7.06 16.01 -3.01
CA HIS A 128 -6.23 15.72 -1.83
C HIS A 128 -6.86 14.65 -0.93
N HIS A 129 -8.13 14.85 -0.55
CA HIS A 129 -8.86 13.91 0.29
C HIS A 129 -9.10 12.56 -0.38
N ALA A 130 -9.47 12.55 -1.66
CA ALA A 130 -9.60 11.34 -2.45
C ALA A 130 -8.27 10.57 -2.55
N THR A 131 -7.17 11.29 -2.75
CA THR A 131 -5.82 10.70 -2.74
C THR A 131 -5.47 10.12 -1.38
N GLY A 132 -5.81 10.81 -0.28
CA GLY A 132 -5.64 10.31 1.08
C GLY A 132 -6.39 9.01 1.34
N ALA A 133 -7.66 8.94 0.91
CA ALA A 133 -8.48 7.74 1.00
C ALA A 133 -7.86 6.56 0.22
N ILE A 134 -7.38 6.80 -1.01
CA ILE A 134 -6.66 5.81 -1.82
C ILE A 134 -5.38 5.36 -1.13
N ALA A 135 -4.59 6.29 -0.58
CA ALA A 135 -3.37 5.98 0.15
C ALA A 135 -3.64 5.15 1.40
N GLY A 136 -4.76 5.40 2.10
CA GLY A 136 -5.24 4.54 3.19
C GLY A 136 -5.52 3.11 2.73
N GLY A 137 -6.21 2.94 1.60
CA GLY A 137 -6.41 1.62 1.00
C GLY A 137 -5.10 0.92 0.63
N LEU A 138 -4.15 1.65 0.04
CA LEU A 138 -2.81 1.15 -0.29
C LEU A 138 -2.02 0.74 0.96
N TYR A 139 -2.14 1.51 2.05
CA TYR A 139 -1.60 1.11 3.35
C TYR A 139 -2.19 -0.22 3.81
N GLY A 140 -3.51 -0.41 3.71
CA GLY A 140 -4.17 -1.66 4.09
C GLY A 140 -3.64 -2.85 3.29
N LEU A 141 -3.46 -2.67 1.98
CA LEU A 141 -2.84 -3.68 1.12
C LEU A 141 -1.38 -3.95 1.52
N ALA A 142 -0.58 -2.91 1.74
CA ALA A 142 0.81 -3.06 2.17
C ALA A 142 0.92 -3.78 3.51
N PHE A 143 0.04 -3.47 4.47
CA PHE A 143 -0.05 -4.16 5.75
C PHE A 143 -0.32 -5.66 5.56
N LEU A 144 -1.32 -6.03 4.75
CA LEU A 144 -1.64 -7.44 4.49
C LEU A 144 -0.48 -8.18 3.84
N LEU A 145 0.23 -7.54 2.91
CA LEU A 145 1.43 -8.09 2.28
C LEU A 145 2.56 -8.28 3.29
N PHE A 146 2.81 -7.29 4.14
CA PHE A 146 3.86 -7.36 5.15
C PHE A 146 3.54 -8.35 6.26
N ALA A 147 2.28 -8.47 6.68
CA ALA A 147 1.85 -9.46 7.67
C ALA A 147 2.04 -10.90 7.16
N ALA A 148 2.06 -11.12 5.85
CA ALA A 148 2.32 -12.43 5.27
C ALA A 148 3.81 -12.84 5.28
N VAL A 149 4.75 -11.89 5.45
CA VAL A 149 6.20 -12.14 5.26
C VAL A 149 7.08 -11.67 6.40
N LEU A 150 6.66 -10.66 7.17
CA LEU A 150 7.39 -10.15 8.32
C LEU A 150 7.01 -10.93 9.57
N PRO A 151 7.91 -11.00 10.58
CA PRO A 151 7.59 -11.66 11.84
C PRO A 151 6.43 -10.92 12.53
N ALA A 152 5.54 -11.70 13.15
CA ALA A 152 4.53 -11.18 14.04
C ALA A 152 5.19 -10.43 15.20
N GLY A 153 4.60 -9.29 15.59
CA GLY A 153 5.02 -8.48 16.72
C GLY A 153 3.96 -8.43 17.81
N ALA A 154 4.10 -7.47 18.74
CA ALA A 154 3.01 -7.12 19.64
C ALA A 154 1.77 -6.73 18.84
N VAL A 155 0.58 -7.09 19.33
CA VAL A 155 -0.70 -6.73 18.71
C VAL A 155 -1.30 -5.57 19.48
N VAL A 156 -1.59 -4.47 18.78
CA VAL A 156 -2.25 -3.29 19.33
C VAL A 156 -3.52 -3.05 18.54
N GLY A 157 -4.68 -3.07 19.21
CA GLY A 157 -5.98 -2.87 18.55
C GLY A 157 -6.28 -3.86 17.43
N GLY A 158 -5.77 -5.10 17.51
CA GLY A 158 -5.95 -6.12 16.46
C GLY A 158 -4.97 -6.01 15.28
N VAL A 159 -3.97 -5.12 15.37
CA VAL A 159 -2.97 -4.88 14.31
C VAL A 159 -1.58 -5.28 14.82
N GLU A 160 -0.86 -6.09 14.04
CA GLU A 160 0.50 -6.50 14.35
C GLU A 160 1.50 -5.35 14.15
N ALA A 161 2.27 -5.04 15.19
CA ALA A 161 3.11 -3.84 15.25
C ALA A 161 4.21 -3.80 14.16
N VAL A 162 4.85 -4.93 13.86
CA VAL A 162 5.96 -4.96 12.88
C VAL A 162 5.47 -4.69 11.46
N PRO A 163 4.49 -5.44 10.91
CA PRO A 163 3.86 -5.10 9.62
C PRO A 163 3.24 -3.70 9.58
N HIS A 164 2.64 -3.27 10.69
CA HIS A 164 2.03 -1.95 10.81
C HIS A 164 3.03 -0.81 10.64
N VAL A 165 4.13 -0.82 11.40
CA VAL A 165 5.17 0.21 11.31
C VAL A 165 5.81 0.20 9.93
N ALA A 166 6.07 -0.99 9.36
CA ALA A 166 6.61 -1.12 8.01
C ALA A 166 5.65 -0.54 6.96
N ALA A 167 4.35 -0.83 7.05
CA ALA A 167 3.33 -0.31 6.14
C ALA A 167 3.13 1.21 6.29
N ALA A 168 3.10 1.73 7.52
CA ALA A 168 2.94 3.15 7.80
C ALA A 168 4.14 3.97 7.31
N ALA A 169 5.37 3.49 7.57
CA ALA A 169 6.58 4.09 7.04
C ALA A 169 6.64 4.01 5.51
N GLY A 170 6.30 2.84 4.95
CA GLY A 170 6.28 2.59 3.51
C GLY A 170 5.30 3.49 2.77
N ILE A 171 4.06 3.63 3.27
CA ILE A 171 3.06 4.50 2.63
C ILE A 171 3.44 5.98 2.75
N ALA A 172 3.97 6.42 3.89
CA ALA A 172 4.42 7.81 4.05
C ALA A 172 5.59 8.14 3.11
N ALA A 173 6.56 7.22 2.99
CA ALA A 173 7.66 7.35 2.04
C ALA A 173 7.18 7.32 0.59
N PHE A 174 6.22 6.46 0.25
CA PHE A 174 5.60 6.39 -1.07
C PHE A 174 4.88 7.69 -1.42
N VAL A 175 4.00 8.20 -0.55
CA VAL A 175 3.26 9.44 -0.77
C VAL A 175 4.21 10.63 -0.92
N TYR A 176 5.22 10.72 -0.05
CA TYR A 176 6.27 11.72 -0.19
C TYR A 176 6.97 11.60 -1.55
N GLY A 177 7.53 10.42 -1.85
CA GLY A 177 8.34 10.19 -3.04
C GLY A 177 7.56 10.37 -4.34
N PHE A 178 6.34 9.82 -4.42
CA PHE A 178 5.46 9.92 -5.57
C PHE A 178 5.16 11.39 -5.89
N PHE A 179 4.75 12.18 -4.90
CA PHE A 179 4.47 13.60 -5.17
C PHE A 179 5.73 14.41 -5.45
N ALA A 180 6.79 14.18 -4.67
CA ALA A 180 8.05 14.90 -4.78
C ALA A 180 8.78 14.65 -6.10
N HIS A 181 8.65 13.47 -6.71
CA HIS A 181 9.44 13.06 -7.87
C HIS A 181 8.61 12.73 -9.12
N VAL A 182 7.31 12.48 -8.97
CA VAL A 182 6.42 12.13 -10.08
C VAL A 182 5.42 13.25 -10.33
N VAL A 183 4.63 13.63 -9.33
CA VAL A 183 3.54 14.61 -9.54
C VAL A 183 4.07 16.02 -9.75
N LEU A 184 4.87 16.54 -8.80
CA LEU A 184 5.32 17.93 -8.83
C LEU A 184 6.13 18.30 -10.09
N PRO A 185 7.07 17.47 -10.59
CA PRO A 185 7.79 17.79 -11.83
C PRO A 185 6.90 17.95 -13.06
N ARG A 186 5.66 17.45 -13.04
CA ARG A 186 4.70 17.58 -14.15
C ARG A 186 3.99 18.94 -14.19
N ALA A 187 4.17 19.80 -13.19
CA ALA A 187 3.57 21.14 -13.14
C ALA A 187 4.19 22.15 -14.13
N GLY A 188 5.32 21.80 -14.77
CA GLY A 188 6.06 22.68 -15.68
C GLY A 188 7.32 23.27 -15.06
N ARG A 189 8.37 23.42 -15.88
CA ARG A 189 9.77 23.66 -15.43
C ARG A 189 9.96 24.97 -14.67
N ARG A 190 9.27 26.05 -15.06
CA ARG A 190 9.52 27.40 -14.53
C ARG A 190 9.08 27.60 -13.06
N ILE A 191 7.87 27.17 -12.72
CA ILE A 191 7.31 27.38 -11.37
C ILE A 191 7.93 26.41 -10.37
N TYR A 192 8.23 25.19 -10.81
CA TYR A 192 8.78 24.16 -9.94
C TYR A 192 10.27 24.35 -9.68
N GLU A 193 11.11 24.61 -10.70
CA GLU A 193 12.57 24.63 -10.50
C GLU A 193 13.02 25.73 -9.52
N GLU A 194 12.34 26.89 -9.49
CA GLU A 194 12.68 28.02 -8.61
C GLU A 194 12.37 27.75 -7.12
N ARG A 195 11.36 26.92 -6.81
CA ARG A 195 10.91 26.65 -5.43
C ARG A 195 10.83 25.17 -5.04
N ALA A 196 11.32 24.26 -5.88
CA ALA A 196 11.20 22.80 -5.72
C ALA A 196 11.64 22.32 -4.33
N THR A 197 12.77 22.80 -3.81
CA THR A 197 13.28 22.38 -2.50
C THR A 197 12.36 22.84 -1.37
N ALA A 198 11.82 24.06 -1.44
CA ALA A 198 10.88 24.59 -0.45
C ALA A 198 9.57 23.80 -0.45
N VAL A 199 8.99 23.58 -1.64
CA VAL A 199 7.75 22.80 -1.83
C VAL A 199 7.92 21.37 -1.31
N ARG A 200 9.03 20.70 -1.64
CA ARG A 200 9.31 19.32 -1.19
C ARG A 200 9.51 19.26 0.32
N GLY A 201 10.19 20.24 0.91
CA GLY A 201 10.39 20.31 2.37
C GLY A 201 9.07 20.55 3.13
N GLN A 202 8.21 21.42 2.61
CA GLN A 202 6.85 21.65 3.11
C GLN A 202 6.00 20.38 3.00
N TRP A 203 6.02 19.73 1.83
CA TRP A 203 5.33 18.46 1.59
C TRP A 203 5.79 17.33 2.51
N LEU A 204 7.10 17.22 2.78
CA LEU A 204 7.63 16.21 3.68
C LEU A 204 7.00 16.29 5.07
N ARG A 205 6.85 17.50 5.63
CA ARG A 205 6.21 17.70 6.94
C ARG A 205 4.78 17.19 6.94
N SER A 206 4.04 17.49 5.89
CA SER A 206 2.66 17.06 5.73
C SER A 206 2.55 15.54 5.53
N ALA A 207 3.46 14.93 4.76
CA ALA A 207 3.53 13.47 4.58
C ALA A 207 3.88 12.73 5.89
N VAL A 208 4.74 13.31 6.73
CA VAL A 208 5.01 12.78 8.08
C VAL A 208 3.75 12.81 8.95
N VAL A 209 3.00 13.91 8.92
CA VAL A 209 1.70 14.00 9.63
C VAL A 209 0.75 12.91 9.16
N PHE A 210 0.62 12.69 7.85
CA PHE A 210 -0.19 11.59 7.31
C PHE A 210 0.24 10.22 7.86
N GLY A 211 1.54 9.92 7.83
CA GLY A 211 2.08 8.65 8.35
C GLY A 211 1.81 8.46 9.85
N VAL A 212 1.97 9.51 10.65
CA VAL A 212 1.67 9.49 12.09
C VAL A 212 0.18 9.25 12.34
N VAL A 213 -0.70 9.93 11.61
CA VAL A 213 -2.15 9.74 11.74
C VAL A 213 -2.54 8.31 11.39
N ILE A 214 -2.03 7.73 10.30
CA ILE A 214 -2.25 6.32 9.97
C ILE A 214 -1.74 5.40 11.09
N GLY A 215 -0.54 5.67 11.61
CA GLY A 215 0.08 4.91 12.70
C GLY A 215 -0.75 4.86 13.98
N VAL A 216 -1.50 5.92 14.28
CA VAL A 216 -2.35 5.99 15.48
C VAL A 216 -3.79 5.57 15.19
N ALA A 217 -4.37 6.09 14.12
CA ALA A 217 -5.80 5.94 13.83
C ALA A 217 -6.17 4.51 13.45
N VAL A 218 -5.32 3.78 12.73
CA VAL A 218 -5.63 2.41 12.32
C VAL A 218 -5.78 1.49 13.55
N PRO A 219 -4.78 1.33 14.44
CA PRO A 219 -4.95 0.52 15.65
C PRO A 219 -6.10 0.98 16.55
N ALA A 220 -6.31 2.30 16.67
CA ALA A 220 -7.39 2.86 17.47
C ALA A 220 -8.77 2.48 16.93
N LEU A 221 -9.03 2.68 15.64
CA LEU A 221 -10.32 2.38 15.01
C LEU A 221 -10.57 0.88 14.92
N THR A 222 -9.55 0.05 14.66
CA THR A 222 -9.71 -1.41 14.67
C THR A 222 -9.95 -1.97 16.06
N SER A 223 -9.56 -1.27 17.13
CA SER A 223 -9.82 -1.72 18.51
C SER A 223 -11.29 -1.60 18.95
N VAL A 224 -12.09 -0.80 18.25
CA VAL A 224 -13.49 -0.49 18.63
C VAL A 224 -14.52 -0.98 17.60
N LEU A 225 -14.06 -1.59 16.50
CA LEU A 225 -14.87 -2.07 15.38
C LEU A 225 -14.77 -3.58 15.23
#